data_AF-A0A1L3GXZ7-F1
#
_entry.id   AF-A0A1L3GXZ7-F1
#
_cell.length_a   1.000
_cell.length_b   1.000
_cell.length_c   1.000
_cell.angle_alpha   90.00
_cell.angle_beta   90.00
_cell.angle_gamma   90.00
#
_symmetry.space_group_name_H-M   'P 1'
#
loop_
_entity.id
_entity.type
_entity.pdbx_description
1 polymer ?
#
loop_
_entity_poly.entity_id
_entity_poly.type
_entity_poly.pdbx_seq_one_letter_code
_entity_poly.pdbx_strand_id
1 'polypeptide(L)'
;FTAATLEHGMHPPVSPKPEWRALMDELAVVATEEYRSIVFREPRFVEYFRSATPETEYGRMNIGSRPSKRKPSGGIESLRAIPWIFAWTQTRFHLPVWLGFGAAFKHAMKKDI
;
A
#
# COMPACT_ATOMS: atom_id res chain seq x y z
N PHE A 1 -0.96 -21.55 -12.30
CA PHE A 1 -1.43 -22.00 -10.98
C PHE A 1 -1.02 -23.45 -10.69
N THR A 2 -1.48 -24.44 -11.46
CA THR A 2 -1.21 -25.88 -11.19
C THR A 2 0.27 -26.24 -11.04
N ALA A 3 1.14 -25.87 -12.00
CA ALA A 3 2.57 -26.21 -11.94
C ALA A 3 3.29 -25.59 -10.74
N ALA A 4 3.05 -24.30 -10.47
CA ALA A 4 3.70 -23.59 -9.37
C ALA A 4 3.35 -24.17 -7.99
N THR A 5 2.09 -24.60 -7.78
CA THR A 5 1.67 -25.24 -6.52
C THR A 5 2.39 -26.57 -6.31
N LEU A 6 2.51 -27.39 -7.36
CA LEU A 6 3.23 -28.66 -7.32
C LEU A 6 4.73 -28.44 -7.08
N GLU A 7 5.33 -27.50 -7.82
CA GLU A 7 6.75 -27.15 -7.71
C GLU A 7 7.11 -26.68 -6.31
N HIS A 8 6.34 -25.76 -5.70
CA HIS A 8 6.63 -25.28 -4.34
C HIS A 8 6.62 -26.40 -3.29
N GLY A 9 5.79 -27.43 -3.47
CA GLY A 9 5.74 -28.58 -2.58
C GLY A 9 6.95 -29.52 -2.71
N MET A 10 7.57 -29.58 -3.90
CA MET A 10 8.71 -30.46 -4.19
C MET A 10 10.06 -29.74 -4.13
N HIS A 11 10.06 -28.43 -4.37
CA HIS A 11 11.23 -27.56 -4.41
C HIS A 11 10.93 -26.28 -3.61
N PRO A 12 11.05 -26.32 -2.27
CA PRO A 12 10.81 -25.16 -1.44
C PRO A 12 11.85 -24.05 -1.72
N PRO A 13 11.48 -22.77 -1.58
CA PRO A 13 12.41 -21.67 -1.74
C PRO A 13 13.50 -21.71 -0.66
N VAL A 14 14.63 -21.07 -0.93
CA VAL A 14 15.73 -20.93 0.04
C VAL A 14 15.24 -20.18 1.28
N SER A 15 15.65 -20.66 2.45
CA SER A 15 15.35 -19.96 3.70
C SER A 15 16.08 -18.61 3.75
N PRO A 16 15.41 -17.51 4.12
CA PRO A 16 16.06 -16.22 4.29
C PRO A 16 17.14 -16.28 5.36
N LYS A 17 18.32 -15.73 5.04
CA LYS A 17 19.43 -15.61 5.99
C LYS A 17 19.04 -14.71 7.18
N PRO A 18 19.62 -14.89 8.38
CA PRO A 18 19.30 -14.07 9.55
C PRO A 18 19.46 -12.56 9.30
N GLU A 19 20.51 -12.15 8.60
CA GLU A 19 20.77 -10.75 8.26
C GLU A 19 19.72 -10.15 7.31
N TRP A 20 19.14 -10.95 6.40
CA TRP A 20 18.06 -10.51 5.53
C TRP A 20 16.77 -10.28 6.32
N ARG A 21 16.49 -11.15 7.30
CA ARG A 21 15.33 -11.00 8.19
C ARG A 21 15.46 -9.74 9.05
N ALA A 22 16.62 -9.55 9.68
CA ALA A 22 16.90 -8.37 10.49
C ALA A 22 16.76 -7.07 9.68
N LEU A 23 17.27 -7.05 8.45
CA LEU A 23 17.10 -5.90 7.55
C LEU A 23 15.63 -5.69 7.19
N MET A 24 14.87 -6.75 6.88
CA MET A 24 13.44 -6.62 6.56
C MET A 24 12.61 -6.11 7.74
N ASP A 25 12.93 -6.50 8.97
CA ASP A 25 12.28 -5.99 10.19
C ASP A 25 12.51 -4.48 10.36
N GLU A 26 13.75 -4.02 10.12
CA GLU A 26 14.11 -2.59 10.15
C GLU A 26 13.40 -1.79 9.06
N LEU A 27 13.45 -2.28 7.80
CA LEU A 27 12.78 -1.65 6.66
C LEU A 27 11.27 -1.53 6.89
N ALA A 28 10.64 -2.55 7.47
CA ALA A 28 9.20 -2.55 7.74
C ALA A 28 8.77 -1.42 8.68
N VAL A 29 9.57 -1.12 9.71
CA VAL A 29 9.30 -0.02 10.64
C VAL A 29 9.36 1.33 9.92
N VAL A 30 10.42 1.57 9.15
CA VAL A 30 10.63 2.84 8.43
C VAL A 30 9.57 3.04 7.36
N ALA A 31 9.30 2.01 6.54
CA ALA A 31 8.30 2.08 5.48
C ALA A 31 6.89 2.35 6.03
N THR A 32 6.53 1.67 7.13
CA THR A 32 5.22 1.85 7.77
C THR A 32 5.08 3.26 8.34
N GLU A 33 6.16 3.81 8.92
CA GLU A 33 6.13 5.15 9.48
C GLU A 33 6.03 6.23 8.40
N GLU A 34 6.76 6.11 7.29
CA GLU A 34 6.61 7.01 6.14
C GLU A 34 5.18 6.92 5.57
N TYR A 35 4.69 5.71 5.30
CA TYR A 35 3.33 5.49 4.79
C TYR A 35 2.29 6.12 5.71
N ARG A 36 2.35 5.85 7.03
CA ARG A 36 1.38 6.38 7.99
C ARG A 36 1.49 7.89 8.18
N SER A 37 2.69 8.45 8.02
CA SER A 37 2.89 9.90 8.13
C SER A 37 2.09 10.64 7.08
N ILE A 38 2.04 10.10 5.87
CA ILE A 38 1.34 10.71 4.74
C ILE A 38 -0.15 10.31 4.74
N VAL A 39 -0.47 9.03 4.89
CA VAL A 39 -1.85 8.57 4.67
C VAL A 39 -2.79 8.87 5.83
N PHE A 40 -2.27 8.87 7.07
CA PHE A 40 -3.09 9.01 8.28
C PHE A 40 -2.79 10.25 9.11
N ARG A 41 -1.55 10.76 9.09
CA ARG A 41 -1.16 11.91 9.94
C ARG A 41 -1.13 13.24 9.21
N GLU A 42 -0.96 13.27 7.89
CA GLU A 42 -1.05 14.50 7.11
C GLU A 42 -2.51 14.98 7.03
N PRO A 43 -2.87 16.13 7.64
CA PRO A 43 -4.26 16.56 7.75
C PRO A 43 -4.96 16.79 6.41
N ARG A 44 -4.20 17.17 5.37
CA ARG A 44 -4.74 17.46 4.03
C ARG A 44 -4.77 16.25 3.11
N PHE A 45 -4.35 15.07 3.57
CA PHE A 45 -4.25 13.90 2.70
C PHE A 45 -5.59 13.48 2.11
N VAL A 46 -6.66 13.48 2.92
CA VAL A 46 -8.00 13.10 2.45
C VAL A 46 -8.54 14.09 1.42
N GLU A 47 -8.28 15.39 1.59
CA GLU A 47 -8.63 16.42 0.63
C GLU A 47 -7.89 16.18 -0.69
N TYR A 48 -6.55 16.08 -0.63
CA TYR A 48 -5.72 15.78 -1.79
C TYR A 48 -6.16 14.51 -2.53
N PHE A 49 -6.41 13.42 -1.80
CA PHE A 49 -6.86 12.16 -2.37
C PHE A 49 -8.16 12.31 -3.16
N ARG A 50 -9.15 13.03 -2.63
CA ARG A 50 -10.44 13.25 -3.31
C ARG A 50 -10.34 14.22 -4.49
N SER A 51 -9.41 15.17 -4.46
CA SER A 51 -9.19 16.12 -5.54
C SER A 51 -8.32 15.56 -6.67
N ALA A 52 -7.34 14.72 -6.32
CA ALA A 52 -6.36 14.20 -7.26
C ALA A 52 -6.78 12.88 -7.91
N THR A 53 -7.81 12.20 -7.37
CA THR A 53 -8.28 10.90 -7.85
C THR A 53 -9.80 10.88 -8.02
N PRO A 54 -10.35 9.99 -8.87
CA PRO A 54 -11.81 9.89 -9.07
C PRO A 54 -12.51 9.06 -7.97
N GLU A 55 -12.00 9.04 -6.72
CA GLU A 55 -12.58 8.22 -5.65
C GLU A 55 -14.05 8.58 -5.37
N THR A 56 -14.35 9.88 -5.35
CA THR A 56 -15.68 10.37 -5.02
C THR A 56 -16.66 10.07 -6.16
N GLU A 57 -16.24 10.26 -7.41
CA GLU A 57 -17.00 9.94 -8.61
C GLU A 57 -17.28 8.43 -8.69
N TYR A 58 -16.25 7.59 -8.46
CA TYR A 58 -16.38 6.14 -8.45
C TYR A 58 -17.41 5.66 -7.43
N GLY A 59 -17.47 6.26 -6.24
CA GLY A 59 -18.47 5.94 -5.22
C GLY A 59 -19.90 6.40 -5.54
N ARG A 60 -20.08 7.35 -6.47
CA ARG A 60 -21.39 7.89 -6.89
C ARG A 60 -21.93 7.25 -8.15
N MET A 61 -21.05 6.73 -9.02
CA MET A 61 -21.44 6.10 -10.28
C MET A 61 -21.87 4.65 -10.09
N ASN A 62 -22.70 4.15 -11.02
CA ASN A 62 -23.16 2.75 -11.04
C ASN A 62 -22.09 1.80 -11.61
N ILE A 63 -20.89 1.83 -11.02
CA ILE A 63 -19.74 1.00 -11.42
C ILE A 63 -19.51 -0.11 -10.39
N GLY A 64 -19.58 0.24 -9.10
CA GLY A 64 -19.37 -0.71 -8.01
C GLY A 64 -20.69 -1.31 -7.51
N SER A 65 -20.75 -2.64 -7.36
CA SER A 65 -21.89 -3.32 -6.70
C SER A 65 -21.94 -3.14 -5.18
N ARG A 66 -20.86 -2.60 -4.60
CA ARG A 66 -20.63 -2.54 -3.16
C ARG A 66 -20.31 -1.10 -2.74
N PRO A 67 -20.74 -0.66 -1.54
CA PRO A 67 -20.36 0.64 -1.01
C PRO A 67 -18.83 0.79 -0.93
N SER A 68 -18.30 1.94 -1.34
CA SER A 68 -16.86 2.23 -1.31
C SER A 68 -16.30 2.40 0.11
N LYS A 69 -17.14 2.85 1.05
CA LYS A 69 -16.77 3.06 2.46
C LYS A 69 -17.60 2.18 3.40
N ARG A 70 -17.04 1.84 4.56
CA ARG A 70 -17.74 1.17 5.66
C ARG A 70 -18.58 2.14 6.51
N LYS A 71 -18.10 3.38 6.68
CA LYS A 71 -18.80 4.46 7.40
C LYS A 71 -18.73 5.74 6.54
N PRO A 72 -19.83 6.48 6.34
CA PRO A 72 -19.84 7.68 5.48
C PRO A 72 -18.93 8.82 5.97
N SER A 73 -18.77 8.96 7.29
CA SER A 73 -18.03 10.05 7.93
C SER A 73 -16.56 9.75 8.22
N GLY A 74 -16.03 8.58 7.82
CA GLY A 74 -14.66 8.21 8.14
C GLY A 74 -13.63 8.74 7.14
N GLY A 75 -12.37 8.80 7.58
CA GLY A 75 -11.20 9.04 6.74
C GLY A 75 -10.82 7.81 5.91
N ILE A 76 -9.54 7.70 5.55
CA ILE A 76 -9.01 6.58 4.76
C ILE A 76 -9.27 5.23 5.42
N GLU A 77 -9.30 5.16 6.75
CA GLU A 77 -9.58 3.95 7.54
C GLU A 77 -10.97 3.34 7.29
N SER A 78 -11.90 4.15 6.78
CA SER A 78 -13.24 3.70 6.41
C SER A 78 -13.34 3.21 4.96
N LEU A 79 -12.35 3.53 4.11
CA LEU A 79 -12.30 3.17 2.70
C LEU A 79 -11.95 1.69 2.55
N ARG A 80 -12.59 1.01 1.59
CA ARG A 80 -12.26 -0.37 1.26
C ARG A 80 -11.03 -0.44 0.35
N ALA A 81 -10.31 -1.57 0.41
CA ALA A 81 -9.10 -1.78 -0.39
C ALA A 81 -9.32 -1.64 -1.91
N ILE A 82 -10.43 -2.13 -2.47
CA ILE A 82 -10.72 -2.00 -3.91
C ILE A 82 -10.81 -0.52 -4.33
N PRO A 83 -11.70 0.32 -3.74
CA PRO A 83 -11.73 1.75 -4.01
C PRO A 83 -10.38 2.46 -3.81
N TRP A 84 -9.63 2.08 -2.77
CA TRP A 84 -8.31 2.64 -2.49
C TRP A 84 -7.33 2.42 -3.65
N ILE A 85 -7.13 1.17 -4.07
CA ILE A 85 -6.23 0.85 -5.20
C ILE A 85 -6.77 1.38 -6.53
N PHE A 86 -8.08 1.26 -6.74
CA PHE A 86 -8.73 1.68 -7.99
C PHE A 86 -8.51 3.17 -8.26
N ALA A 87 -8.78 4.04 -7.28
CA ALA A 87 -8.68 5.48 -7.43
C ALA A 87 -7.28 5.94 -7.87
N TRP A 88 -6.22 5.40 -7.25
CA TRP A 88 -4.83 5.71 -7.61
C TRP A 88 -4.36 5.05 -8.91
N THR A 89 -5.00 3.95 -9.30
CA THR A 89 -4.72 3.29 -10.58
C THR A 89 -5.26 4.12 -11.75
N GLN A 90 -6.45 4.73 -11.60
CA GLN A 90 -7.03 5.60 -12.62
C GLN A 90 -6.12 6.78 -12.97
N THR A 91 -5.41 7.32 -11.99
CA THR A 91 -4.53 8.48 -12.16
C THR A 91 -3.10 8.11 -12.55
N ARG A 92 -2.81 6.82 -12.72
CA ARG A 92 -1.48 6.28 -13.05
C ARG A 92 -0.41 6.58 -12.01
N PHE A 93 -0.79 7.07 -10.82
CA PHE A 93 0.16 7.41 -9.78
C PHE A 93 0.53 6.22 -8.89
N HIS A 94 -0.40 5.27 -8.72
CA HIS A 94 -0.16 4.01 -8.00
C HIS A 94 0.42 4.17 -6.58
N LEU A 95 0.16 5.29 -5.91
CA LEU A 95 0.65 5.61 -4.55
C LEU A 95 0.59 4.44 -3.55
N PRO A 96 -0.51 3.65 -3.47
CA PRO A 96 -0.62 2.56 -2.50
C PRO A 96 0.38 1.42 -2.68
N VAL A 97 1.01 1.32 -3.85
CA VAL A 97 1.87 0.19 -4.22
C VAL A 97 3.31 0.43 -3.77
N TRP A 98 3.76 1.68 -3.78
CA TRP A 98 5.18 2.01 -3.59
C TRP A 98 5.47 2.92 -2.40
N LEU A 99 4.46 3.60 -1.83
CA LEU A 99 4.68 4.53 -0.73
C LEU A 99 5.29 3.82 0.50
N GLY A 100 6.40 4.35 1.02
CA GLY A 100 7.16 3.76 2.13
C GLY A 100 8.46 3.06 1.71
N PHE A 101 8.52 2.51 0.49
CA PHE A 101 9.73 1.83 0.01
C PHE A 101 10.91 2.79 -0.15
N GLY A 102 10.64 4.02 -0.59
CA GLY A 102 11.65 5.05 -0.80
C GLY A 102 12.43 5.40 0.48
N ALA A 103 11.74 5.72 1.58
CA ALA A 103 12.43 5.98 2.85
C ALA A 103 13.14 4.75 3.38
N ALA A 104 12.53 3.57 3.27
CA ALA A 104 13.11 2.33 3.77
C ALA A 104 14.44 2.00 3.07
N PHE A 105 14.46 2.00 1.73
CA PHE A 105 15.70 1.75 0.99
C PHE A 105 16.76 2.83 1.22
N LYS A 106 16.35 4.11 1.26
CA LYS A 106 17.29 5.20 1.57
C LYS A 106 17.88 5.06 2.98
N HIS A 107 17.11 4.55 3.94
CA HIS A 107 17.57 4.28 5.29
C HIS A 107 18.62 3.16 5.31
N ALA A 108 18.35 2.02 4.67
CA ALA A 108 19.31 0.93 4.59
C ALA A 108 20.61 1.33 3.86
N MET A 109 20.50 1.99 2.70
CA MET A 109 21.68 2.43 1.93
C MET A 109 22.58 3.40 2.68
N LYS A 110 22.03 4.22 3.59
CA LYS A 110 22.83 5.15 4.42
C LYS A 110 23.62 4.45 5.52
N LYS A 111 23.21 3.24 5.91
CA LYS A 111 23.85 2.44 6.96
C LYS A 111 25.01 1.59 6.42
N ASP A 112 24.98 1.31 5.12
CA ASP A 112 26.01 0.56 4.40
C ASP A 112 27.23 1.42 3.98
N ILE A 113 27.15 2.75 4.13
CA ILE A 113 28.25 3.72 3.89
C ILE A 113 28.86 4.10 5.24
#